data_AF-A0A7K3LHT7-F1
#
_entry.id   AF-A0A7K3LHT7-F1
#
_cell.length_a   1.000
_cell.length_b   1.000
_cell.length_c   1.000
_cell.angle_alpha   90.00
_cell.angle_beta   90.00
_cell.angle_gamma   90.00
#
_symmetry.space_group_name_H-M   'P 1'
#
loop_
_entity.id
_entity.type
_entity.pdbx_description
1 polymer ?
#
loop_
_entity_poly.entity_id
_entity_poly.type
_entity_poly.pdbx_seq_one_letter_code
_entity_poly.pdbx_strand_id
1 'polypeptide(L)'
;GMQQFWANQMDYADQLLNDPAGSTNSVNEQLQLHLNAVISGWALQNTTDETQATVLNHTMDSTHQLMFGQVAGYLPADVDPNQILPIINMLGSPASAVFMGMIGPAISPWIALLNSITDGDNLGDTLTNMWGAVLNGATLNLDSLLPMINDAGFFPAGMTMDHLDFAFGGLLSTGAAAVSYQVLGPGGELAAEVPAVGGSLFQSVGLEFSGVPVLGTLDLDSAGIGPIAAWQAWGQTVGALLGSGWDGKGAVVVTPPLAGAELPLLPTDLVDDGGAGAASDAFGWLGDLLGL
;
A
#
# COMPACT_ATOMS: atom_id res chain seq x y z
N GLY A 1 4.80 4.76 9.63
CA GLY A 1 6.21 5.15 9.40
C GLY A 1 6.72 6.07 10.48
N MET A 2 6.66 7.39 10.27
CA MET A 2 7.27 8.39 11.18
C MET A 2 6.77 8.33 12.64
N GLN A 3 5.47 8.12 12.85
CA GLN A 3 4.91 7.98 14.20
C GLN A 3 5.51 6.76 14.93
N GLN A 4 5.63 5.63 14.23
CA GLN A 4 6.25 4.43 14.80
C GLN A 4 7.74 4.61 15.07
N PHE A 5 8.45 5.27 14.16
CA PHE A 5 9.86 5.59 14.38
C PHE A 5 10.05 6.36 15.69
N TRP A 6 9.24 7.40 15.94
CA TRP A 6 9.30 8.16 17.19
C TRP A 6 8.93 7.34 18.42
N ALA A 7 7.89 6.50 18.33
CA ALA A 7 7.52 5.58 19.41
C ALA A 7 8.68 4.67 19.81
N ASN A 8 9.38 4.07 18.82
CA ASN A 8 10.54 3.23 19.08
C ASN A 8 11.70 4.01 19.72
N GLN A 9 11.99 5.24 19.24
CA GLN A 9 13.05 6.05 19.84
C GLN A 9 12.76 6.39 21.31
N MET A 10 11.50 6.67 21.65
CA MET A 10 11.08 6.91 23.04
C MET A 10 11.18 5.64 23.90
N ASP A 11 10.80 4.49 23.37
CA ASP A 11 10.89 3.20 24.07
C ASP A 11 12.37 2.80 24.32
N TYR A 12 13.23 2.94 23.33
CA TYR A 12 14.67 2.71 23.50
C TYR A 12 15.28 3.65 24.54
N ALA A 13 14.87 4.92 24.57
CA ALA A 13 15.32 5.88 25.57
C ALA A 13 14.87 5.48 26.98
N ASP A 14 13.63 5.02 27.15
CA ASP A 14 13.12 4.54 28.44
C ASP A 14 13.86 3.28 28.91
N GLN A 15 14.10 2.30 28.02
CA GLN A 15 14.87 1.09 28.34
C GLN A 15 16.33 1.40 28.74
N LEU A 16 16.97 2.37 28.08
CA LEU A 16 18.33 2.80 28.40
C LEU A 16 18.39 3.62 29.70
N LEU A 17 17.35 4.39 30.02
CA LEU A 17 17.26 5.16 31.26
C LEU A 17 16.96 4.27 32.47
N ASN A 18 16.13 3.24 32.29
CA ASN A 18 15.68 2.36 33.37
C ASN A 18 16.63 1.17 33.63
N ASP A 19 17.35 0.67 32.62
CA ASP A 19 18.38 -0.38 32.79
C ASP A 19 19.54 -0.25 31.78
N PRO A 20 20.43 0.76 31.91
CA PRO A 20 21.46 1.03 30.92
C PRO A 20 22.46 -0.12 30.73
N ALA A 21 22.74 -0.91 31.77
CA ALA A 21 23.71 -1.99 31.73
C ALA A 21 23.12 -3.29 31.14
N GLY A 22 21.82 -3.54 31.32
CA GLY A 22 21.12 -4.72 30.79
C GLY A 22 20.52 -4.53 29.39
N SER A 23 20.09 -3.32 29.03
CA SER A 23 19.32 -3.07 27.80
C SER A 23 20.14 -2.63 26.58
N THR A 24 21.40 -2.21 26.75
CA THR A 24 22.21 -1.68 25.64
C THR A 24 22.35 -2.67 24.48
N ASN A 25 22.54 -3.96 24.76
CA ASN A 25 22.69 -4.97 23.71
C ASN A 25 21.37 -5.29 23.01
N SER A 26 20.26 -5.36 23.77
CA SER A 26 18.93 -5.65 23.20
C SER A 26 18.42 -4.49 22.34
N VAL A 27 18.62 -3.25 22.77
CA VAL A 27 18.28 -2.05 21.98
C VAL A 27 19.08 -2.00 20.68
N ASN A 28 20.38 -2.29 20.73
CA ASN A 28 21.22 -2.34 19.53
C ASN A 28 20.81 -3.46 18.56
N GLU A 29 20.34 -4.60 19.08
CA GLU A 29 19.83 -5.71 18.26
C GLU A 29 18.50 -5.34 17.60
N GLN A 30 17.55 -4.75 18.34
CA GLN A 30 16.26 -4.28 17.81
C GLN A 30 16.43 -3.19 16.73
N LEU A 31 17.34 -2.24 16.95
CA LEU A 31 17.70 -1.24 15.95
C LEU A 31 18.21 -1.88 14.65
N GLN A 32 19.09 -2.88 14.76
CA GLN A 32 19.64 -3.57 13.59
C GLN A 32 18.57 -4.39 12.86
N LEU A 33 17.70 -5.10 13.59
CA LEU A 33 16.61 -5.87 13.01
C LEU A 33 15.63 -4.98 12.24
N HIS A 34 15.14 -3.91 12.88
CA HIS A 34 14.21 -2.97 12.25
C HIS A 34 14.82 -2.25 11.05
N LEU A 35 16.08 -1.82 11.14
CA LEU A 35 16.76 -1.18 10.02
C LEU A 35 16.98 -2.15 8.86
N ASN A 36 17.38 -3.39 9.14
CA ASN A 36 17.54 -4.41 8.12
C ASN A 36 16.20 -4.74 7.45
N ALA A 37 15.12 -4.89 8.22
CA ALA A 37 13.77 -5.13 7.69
C ALA A 37 13.34 -4.01 6.73
N VAL A 38 13.52 -2.74 7.12
CA VAL A 38 13.19 -1.59 6.25
C VAL A 38 14.04 -1.56 4.98
N ILE A 39 15.36 -1.77 5.08
CA ILE A 39 16.25 -1.70 3.91
C ILE A 39 15.99 -2.86 2.95
N SER A 40 15.92 -4.10 3.47
CA SER A 40 15.68 -5.29 2.67
C SER A 40 14.26 -5.32 2.08
N GLY A 41 13.27 -4.83 2.84
CA GLY A 41 11.86 -4.80 2.45
C GLY A 41 11.54 -3.88 1.28
N TRP A 42 12.31 -2.81 1.05
CA TRP A 42 12.08 -1.87 -0.07
C TRP A 42 12.07 -2.54 -1.45
N ALA A 43 13.03 -3.43 -1.70
CA ALA A 43 13.18 -4.16 -2.96
C ALA A 43 12.89 -5.66 -2.82
N LEU A 44 12.47 -6.11 -1.63
CA LEU A 44 12.33 -7.52 -1.27
C LEU A 44 13.61 -8.33 -1.55
N GLN A 45 14.77 -7.76 -1.23
CA GLN A 45 16.08 -8.38 -1.46
C GLN A 45 16.71 -8.81 -0.14
N ASN A 46 17.12 -10.07 -0.04
CA ASN A 46 17.73 -10.66 1.17
C ASN A 46 16.89 -10.45 2.45
N THR A 47 15.57 -10.51 2.30
CA THR A 47 14.60 -10.36 3.39
C THR A 47 14.41 -11.66 4.18
N THR A 48 14.00 -11.55 5.44
CA THR A 48 13.41 -12.68 6.17
C THR A 48 11.99 -12.97 5.65
N ASP A 49 11.49 -14.18 5.85
CA ASP A 49 10.10 -14.56 5.49
C ASP A 49 9.07 -13.65 6.15
N GLU A 50 9.32 -13.20 7.39
CA GLU A 50 8.46 -12.27 8.11
C GLU A 50 8.44 -10.87 7.48
N THR A 51 9.60 -10.35 7.09
CA THR A 51 9.72 -9.07 6.38
C THR A 51 9.02 -9.17 5.04
N GLN A 52 9.21 -10.27 4.31
CA GLN A 52 8.58 -10.50 3.03
C GLN A 52 7.05 -10.54 3.16
N ALA A 53 6.51 -11.34 4.08
CA ALA A 53 5.07 -11.42 4.31
C ALA A 53 4.46 -10.06 4.68
N THR A 54 5.12 -9.32 5.57
CA THR A 54 4.68 -7.97 5.97
C THR A 54 4.63 -7.03 4.76
N VAL A 55 5.67 -7.03 3.93
CA VAL A 55 5.72 -6.20 2.73
C VAL A 55 4.64 -6.60 1.72
N LEU A 56 4.48 -7.89 1.44
CA LEU A 56 3.49 -8.37 0.46
C LEU A 56 2.05 -8.03 0.88
N ASN A 57 1.74 -8.04 2.18
CA ASN A 57 0.46 -7.56 2.70
C ASN A 57 0.14 -6.11 2.31
N HIS A 58 1.18 -5.29 2.13
CA HIS A 58 1.08 -3.88 1.77
C HIS A 58 1.23 -3.59 0.27
N THR A 59 1.65 -4.57 -0.53
CA THR A 59 1.94 -4.36 -1.96
C THR A 59 1.06 -5.17 -2.89
N MET A 60 0.25 -6.08 -2.34
CA MET A 60 -0.66 -6.90 -3.12
C MET A 60 -1.86 -7.40 -2.30
N ASP A 61 -2.97 -7.62 -3.00
CA ASP A 61 -4.15 -8.29 -2.47
C ASP A 61 -3.92 -9.80 -2.28
N SER A 62 -4.94 -10.49 -1.77
CA SER A 62 -4.84 -11.92 -1.46
C SER A 62 -4.70 -12.83 -2.68
N THR A 63 -5.32 -12.51 -3.82
CA THR A 63 -5.26 -13.36 -5.03
C THR A 63 -3.93 -13.20 -5.75
N HIS A 64 -3.39 -11.98 -5.79
CA HIS A 64 -2.03 -11.69 -6.25
C HIS A 64 -0.98 -12.34 -5.36
N GLN A 65 -1.12 -12.26 -4.04
CA GLN A 65 -0.21 -12.96 -3.13
C GLN A 65 -0.25 -14.48 -3.30
N LEU A 66 -1.45 -15.06 -3.49
CA LEU A 66 -1.59 -16.49 -3.79
C LEU A 66 -0.79 -16.85 -5.04
N MET A 67 -0.98 -16.12 -6.14
CA MET A 67 -0.26 -16.37 -7.39
C MET A 67 1.24 -16.12 -7.27
N PHE A 68 1.63 -15.05 -6.58
CA PHE A 68 3.02 -14.69 -6.33
C PHE A 68 3.76 -15.82 -5.62
N GLY A 69 3.13 -16.45 -4.62
CA GLY A 69 3.67 -17.62 -3.94
C GLY A 69 3.82 -18.87 -4.81
N GLN A 70 3.07 -18.98 -5.91
CA GLN A 70 3.16 -20.11 -6.84
C GLN A 70 4.16 -19.90 -7.99
N VAL A 71 4.65 -18.67 -8.23
CA VAL A 71 5.52 -18.36 -9.39
C VAL A 71 6.72 -19.30 -9.48
N ALA A 72 7.35 -19.62 -8.35
CA ALA A 72 8.50 -20.53 -8.31
C ALA A 72 8.18 -21.93 -8.84
N GLY A 73 6.96 -22.42 -8.64
CA GLY A 73 6.50 -23.73 -9.11
C GLY A 73 6.25 -23.81 -10.61
N TYR A 74 6.10 -22.65 -11.27
CA TYR A 74 5.86 -22.55 -12.72
C TYR A 74 7.12 -22.21 -13.52
N LEU A 75 8.28 -22.05 -12.86
CA LEU A 75 9.54 -21.84 -13.56
C LEU A 75 9.93 -23.11 -14.34
N PRO A 76 10.34 -23.00 -15.61
CA PRO A 76 10.88 -24.12 -16.37
C PRO A 76 12.06 -24.77 -15.67
N ALA A 77 12.21 -26.09 -15.79
CA ALA A 77 13.23 -26.86 -15.06
C ALA A 77 14.69 -26.47 -15.42
N ASP A 78 14.89 -25.83 -16.57
CA ASP A 78 16.17 -25.32 -17.07
C ASP A 78 16.51 -23.90 -16.59
N VAL A 79 15.58 -23.23 -15.91
CA VAL A 79 15.76 -21.88 -15.36
C VAL A 79 16.17 -21.97 -13.89
N ASP A 80 17.32 -21.37 -13.54
CA ASP A 80 17.78 -21.25 -12.16
C ASP A 80 16.89 -20.26 -11.38
N PRO A 81 16.14 -20.71 -10.35
CA PRO A 81 15.29 -19.82 -9.56
C PRO A 81 16.05 -18.65 -8.93
N ASN A 82 17.34 -18.82 -8.62
CA ASN A 82 18.16 -17.77 -8.01
C ASN A 82 18.37 -16.57 -8.93
N GLN A 83 18.16 -16.72 -10.25
CA GLN A 83 18.28 -15.64 -11.22
C GLN A 83 16.97 -14.88 -11.42
N ILE A 84 15.83 -15.55 -11.25
CA ILE A 84 14.51 -15.00 -11.56
C ILE A 84 13.76 -14.53 -10.31
N LEU A 85 13.81 -15.28 -9.21
CA LEU A 85 13.09 -14.92 -7.98
C LEU A 85 13.46 -13.55 -7.41
N PRO A 86 14.73 -13.08 -7.46
CA PRO A 86 15.04 -11.70 -7.08
C PRO A 86 14.31 -10.65 -7.92
N ILE A 87 14.09 -10.93 -9.21
CA ILE A 87 13.34 -10.05 -10.11
C ILE A 87 11.86 -10.09 -9.75
N ILE A 88 11.28 -11.28 -9.55
CA ILE A 88 9.88 -11.44 -9.14
C ILE A 88 9.63 -10.73 -7.80
N ASN A 89 10.52 -10.90 -6.82
CA ASN A 89 10.51 -10.17 -5.56
C ASN A 89 10.55 -8.66 -5.76
N MET A 90 11.41 -8.14 -6.64
CA MET A 90 11.41 -6.73 -6.98
C MET A 90 10.07 -6.29 -7.60
N LEU A 91 9.45 -7.10 -8.47
CA LEU A 91 8.15 -6.80 -9.08
C LEU A 91 7.00 -6.76 -8.07
N GLY A 92 7.10 -7.51 -6.97
CA GLY A 92 6.15 -7.47 -5.84
C GLY A 92 6.47 -6.41 -4.78
N SER A 93 7.56 -5.63 -4.95
CA SER A 93 8.08 -4.78 -3.88
C SER A 93 7.52 -3.34 -3.89
N PRO A 94 7.64 -2.60 -2.77
CA PRO A 94 7.29 -1.17 -2.71
C PRO A 94 8.07 -0.32 -3.71
N ALA A 95 9.33 -0.68 -4.00
CA ALA A 95 10.13 0.01 -5.00
C ALA A 95 9.50 -0.03 -6.39
N SER A 96 8.93 -1.18 -6.79
CA SER A 96 8.22 -1.29 -8.06
C SER A 96 6.94 -0.44 -8.07
N ALA A 97 6.24 -0.38 -6.94
CA ALA A 97 5.05 0.44 -6.76
C ALA A 97 5.36 1.93 -6.96
N VAL A 98 6.45 2.41 -6.34
CA VAL A 98 6.89 3.81 -6.47
C VAL A 98 7.36 4.10 -7.89
N PHE A 99 8.14 3.20 -8.49
CA PHE A 99 8.58 3.36 -9.88
C PHE A 99 7.38 3.50 -10.83
N MET A 100 6.41 2.58 -10.74
CA MET A 100 5.23 2.62 -11.60
C MET A 100 4.29 3.76 -11.27
N GLY A 101 4.07 4.06 -10.00
CA GLY A 101 3.24 5.19 -9.61
C GLY A 101 3.80 6.52 -10.09
N MET A 102 5.12 6.67 -10.18
CA MET A 102 5.74 7.88 -10.72
C MET A 102 5.54 8.05 -12.23
N ILE A 103 5.59 6.97 -13.01
CA ILE A 103 5.47 7.05 -14.47
C ILE A 103 4.04 6.86 -14.98
N GLY A 104 3.18 6.24 -14.16
CA GLY A 104 1.79 5.91 -14.48
C GLY A 104 0.97 7.08 -15.00
N PRO A 105 0.94 8.25 -14.32
CA PRO A 105 0.17 9.42 -14.78
C PRO A 105 0.61 9.99 -16.14
N ALA A 106 1.84 9.69 -16.57
CA ALA A 106 2.35 10.10 -17.88
C ALA A 106 2.00 9.08 -18.98
N ILE A 107 1.79 7.81 -18.62
CA ILE A 107 1.48 6.72 -19.55
C ILE A 107 -0.03 6.54 -19.70
N SER A 108 -0.79 6.60 -18.60
CA SER A 108 -2.23 6.35 -18.56
C SER A 108 -3.07 7.18 -19.56
N PRO A 109 -2.74 8.45 -19.89
CA PRO A 109 -3.53 9.20 -20.87
C PRO A 109 -3.37 8.62 -22.28
N TRP A 110 -2.22 8.05 -22.61
CA TRP A 110 -2.01 7.41 -23.92
C TRP A 110 -2.76 6.10 -24.02
N ILE A 111 -2.86 5.34 -22.93
CA ILE A 111 -3.69 4.14 -22.87
C ILE A 111 -5.16 4.51 -23.03
N ALA A 112 -5.63 5.54 -22.33
CA ALA A 112 -6.99 6.04 -22.49
C ALA A 112 -7.27 6.54 -23.91
N LEU A 113 -6.30 7.17 -24.58
CA LEU A 113 -6.40 7.54 -25.99
C LEU A 113 -6.55 6.30 -26.88
N LEU A 114 -5.71 5.28 -26.69
CA LEU A 114 -5.78 4.04 -27.47
C LEU A 114 -7.12 3.32 -27.28
N ASN A 115 -7.62 3.27 -26.05
CA ASN A 115 -8.93 2.70 -25.74
C ASN A 115 -10.04 3.53 -26.41
N SER A 116 -10.02 4.85 -26.26
CA SER A 116 -11.00 5.77 -26.89
C SER A 116 -11.03 5.64 -28.42
N ILE A 117 -9.86 5.46 -29.07
CA ILE A 117 -9.78 5.21 -30.52
C ILE A 117 -10.43 3.87 -30.89
N THR A 118 -10.20 2.84 -30.07
CA THR A 118 -10.77 1.50 -30.28
C THR A 118 -12.28 1.50 -30.09
N ASP A 119 -12.77 2.27 -29.10
CA ASP A 119 -14.18 2.39 -28.76
C ASP A 119 -14.94 3.35 -29.70
N GLY A 120 -14.21 4.13 -30.52
CA GLY A 120 -14.78 5.04 -31.51
C GLY A 120 -15.32 6.35 -30.91
N ASP A 121 -14.74 6.79 -29.80
CA ASP A 121 -15.15 8.00 -29.10
C ASP A 121 -14.92 9.27 -29.93
N ASN A 122 -15.72 10.30 -29.66
CA ASN A 122 -15.48 11.62 -30.24
C ASN A 122 -14.31 12.33 -29.53
N LEU A 123 -13.82 13.43 -30.12
CA LEU A 123 -12.67 14.18 -29.60
C LEU A 123 -12.88 14.70 -28.17
N GLY A 124 -14.10 15.11 -27.81
CA GLY A 124 -14.40 15.63 -26.47
C GLY A 124 -14.35 14.54 -25.41
N ASP A 125 -14.92 13.38 -25.72
CA ASP A 125 -14.90 12.20 -24.83
C ASP A 125 -13.48 11.66 -24.71
N THR A 126 -12.74 11.57 -25.82
CA THR A 126 -11.32 11.19 -25.82
C THR A 126 -10.49 12.08 -24.89
N LEU A 127 -10.62 13.41 -25.00
CA LEU A 127 -9.88 14.34 -24.13
C LEU A 127 -10.29 14.22 -22.66
N THR A 128 -11.57 13.96 -22.40
CA THR A 128 -12.11 13.71 -21.05
C THR A 128 -11.51 12.43 -20.47
N ASN A 129 -11.48 11.35 -21.25
CA ASN A 129 -10.91 10.06 -20.85
C ASN A 129 -9.42 10.19 -20.59
N MET A 130 -8.67 10.88 -21.45
CA MET A 130 -7.24 11.14 -21.24
C MET A 130 -6.98 11.90 -19.94
N TRP A 131 -7.76 12.95 -19.65
CA TRP A 131 -7.63 13.71 -18.41
C TRP A 131 -8.05 12.90 -17.18
N GLY A 132 -9.15 12.15 -17.31
CA GLY A 132 -9.60 11.20 -16.29
C GLY A 132 -8.52 10.17 -15.98
N ALA A 133 -7.78 9.72 -16.98
CA ALA A 133 -6.69 8.77 -16.83
C ALA A 133 -5.44 9.35 -16.17
N VAL A 134 -5.13 10.65 -16.35
CA VAL A 134 -4.07 11.32 -15.56
C VAL A 134 -4.35 11.17 -14.06
N LEU A 135 -5.62 11.30 -13.67
CA LEU A 135 -6.02 11.27 -12.26
C LEU A 135 -6.24 9.84 -11.74
N ASN A 136 -6.96 9.01 -12.48
CA ASN A 136 -7.45 7.71 -12.00
C ASN A 136 -6.71 6.51 -12.60
N GLY A 137 -5.86 6.73 -13.59
CA GLY A 137 -5.17 5.67 -14.30
C GLY A 137 -5.97 5.15 -15.50
N ALA A 138 -5.39 4.18 -16.19
CA ALA A 138 -6.01 3.49 -17.30
C ALA A 138 -5.47 2.07 -17.41
N THR A 139 -6.33 1.16 -17.87
CA THR A 139 -6.00 -0.25 -18.06
C THR A 139 -5.77 -0.53 -19.54
N LEU A 140 -4.62 -1.15 -19.85
CA LEU A 140 -4.27 -1.64 -21.17
C LEU A 140 -4.77 -3.08 -21.28
N ASN A 141 -5.78 -3.31 -22.12
CA ASN A 141 -6.24 -4.65 -22.44
C ASN A 141 -5.23 -5.35 -23.37
N LEU A 142 -4.82 -6.56 -23.00
CA LEU A 142 -3.84 -7.39 -23.71
C LEU A 142 -4.45 -8.70 -24.23
N ASP A 143 -5.78 -8.79 -24.32
CA ASP A 143 -6.52 -9.99 -24.73
C ASP A 143 -6.15 -10.46 -26.15
N SER A 144 -5.68 -9.52 -26.97
CA SER A 144 -5.13 -9.83 -28.30
C SER A 144 -3.94 -10.79 -28.28
N LEU A 145 -3.25 -10.91 -27.14
CA LEU A 145 -2.11 -11.82 -26.94
C LEU A 145 -2.55 -13.23 -26.51
N LEU A 146 -3.79 -13.40 -26.04
CA LEU A 146 -4.28 -14.66 -25.48
C LEU A 146 -4.20 -15.84 -26.46
N PRO A 147 -4.52 -15.70 -27.77
CA PRO A 147 -4.36 -16.83 -28.70
C PRO A 147 -2.93 -17.36 -28.72
N MET A 148 -1.95 -16.46 -28.79
CA MET A 148 -0.53 -16.84 -28.79
C MET A 148 -0.09 -17.45 -27.45
N ILE A 149 -0.57 -16.91 -26.32
CA ILE A 149 -0.21 -17.40 -24.99
C ILE A 149 -0.80 -18.79 -24.73
N ASN A 150 -2.09 -18.98 -25.07
CA ASN A 150 -2.76 -20.27 -24.90
C ASN A 150 -2.17 -21.36 -25.82
N ASP A 151 -1.76 -21.00 -27.03
CA ASP A 151 -1.12 -21.95 -27.98
C ASP A 151 0.33 -22.29 -27.61
N ALA A 152 0.97 -21.52 -26.71
CA ALA A 152 2.36 -21.74 -26.32
C ALA A 152 2.56 -22.98 -25.43
N GLY A 153 1.48 -23.58 -24.91
CA GLY A 153 1.53 -24.82 -24.14
C GLY A 153 2.08 -24.68 -22.72
N PHE A 154 2.06 -23.46 -22.16
CA PHE A 154 2.50 -23.19 -20.78
C PHE A 154 1.48 -23.65 -19.73
N PHE A 155 0.21 -23.82 -20.10
CA PHE A 155 -0.85 -24.15 -19.16
C PHE A 155 -1.14 -25.65 -19.11
N PRO A 156 -1.50 -26.20 -17.92
CA PRO A 156 -1.98 -27.57 -17.79
C PRO A 156 -3.18 -27.85 -18.71
N ALA A 157 -3.37 -29.13 -19.05
CA ALA A 157 -4.48 -29.55 -19.90
C ALA A 157 -5.84 -29.15 -19.29
N GLY A 158 -6.63 -28.39 -20.06
CA GLY A 158 -7.95 -27.90 -19.64
C GLY A 158 -7.94 -26.51 -18.99
N MET A 159 -6.77 -25.90 -18.79
CA MET A 159 -6.64 -24.52 -18.30
C MET A 159 -6.40 -23.56 -19.47
N THR A 160 -7.12 -22.44 -19.47
CA THR A 160 -6.98 -21.37 -20.48
C THR A 160 -6.89 -20.02 -19.78
N MET A 161 -6.09 -19.12 -20.33
CA MET A 161 -6.12 -17.71 -19.96
C MET A 161 -7.21 -17.01 -20.77
N ASP A 162 -8.16 -16.41 -20.08
CA ASP A 162 -9.34 -15.78 -20.68
C ASP A 162 -9.26 -14.26 -20.68
N HIS A 163 -8.45 -13.69 -19.79
CA HIS A 163 -8.18 -12.26 -19.72
C HIS A 163 -6.72 -11.98 -19.38
N LEU A 164 -6.17 -10.93 -19.99
CA LEU A 164 -4.87 -10.37 -19.64
C LEU A 164 -4.92 -8.86 -19.79
N ASP A 165 -4.50 -8.14 -18.76
CA ASP A 165 -4.40 -6.69 -18.83
C ASP A 165 -3.27 -6.13 -17.95
N PHE A 166 -2.99 -4.84 -18.12
CA PHE A 166 -2.07 -4.11 -17.25
C PHE A 166 -2.64 -2.74 -16.87
N ALA A 167 -2.80 -2.50 -15.56
CA ALA A 167 -3.29 -1.25 -15.00
C ALA A 167 -2.15 -0.27 -14.69
N PHE A 168 -2.19 0.90 -15.35
CA PHE A 168 -1.35 2.04 -15.02
C PHE A 168 -2.09 2.98 -14.07
N GLY A 169 -1.51 3.27 -12.90
CA GLY A 169 -2.10 4.21 -11.94
C GLY A 169 -1.96 5.67 -12.38
N GLY A 170 -3.00 6.47 -12.14
CA GLY A 170 -2.97 7.93 -12.22
C GLY A 170 -2.57 8.55 -10.89
N LEU A 171 -2.64 9.88 -10.78
CA LEU A 171 -2.19 10.62 -9.58
C LEU A 171 -2.87 10.16 -8.28
N LEU A 172 -4.13 9.75 -8.37
CA LEU A 172 -5.02 9.43 -7.25
C LEU A 172 -5.33 7.94 -7.13
N SER A 173 -4.75 7.09 -7.98
CA SER A 173 -5.01 5.65 -7.91
C SER A 173 -4.42 5.06 -6.65
N THR A 174 -5.24 4.36 -5.88
CA THR A 174 -4.88 3.80 -4.57
C THR A 174 -4.17 2.45 -4.65
N GLY A 175 -4.28 1.78 -5.81
CA GLY A 175 -3.93 0.38 -5.98
C GLY A 175 -4.75 -0.54 -5.08
N ALA A 176 -4.22 -1.73 -4.78
CA ALA A 176 -4.82 -2.73 -3.92
C ALA A 176 -3.79 -3.35 -2.95
N ALA A 177 -4.28 -3.74 -1.78
CA ALA A 177 -3.49 -4.38 -0.73
C ALA A 177 -4.38 -5.38 0.03
N ALA A 178 -3.77 -6.34 0.72
CA ALA A 178 -4.49 -7.29 1.56
C ALA A 178 -4.94 -6.70 2.90
N VAL A 179 -4.49 -5.49 3.24
CA VAL A 179 -4.77 -4.82 4.52
C VAL A 179 -5.89 -3.78 4.45
N SER A 180 -6.60 -3.62 5.56
CA SER A 180 -7.54 -2.52 5.80
C SER A 180 -7.33 -1.86 7.16
N TYR A 181 -7.82 -0.63 7.29
CA TYR A 181 -7.84 0.13 8.54
C TYR A 181 -9.24 0.08 9.13
N GLN A 182 -9.36 -0.29 10.40
CA GLN A 182 -10.63 -0.36 11.10
C GLN A 182 -10.65 0.61 12.29
N VAL A 183 -11.79 1.23 12.54
CA VAL A 183 -12.02 2.03 13.75
C VAL A 183 -12.99 1.23 14.60
N LEU A 184 -12.62 0.94 15.85
CA LEU A 184 -13.53 0.30 16.79
C LEU A 184 -14.33 1.36 17.56
N GLY A 185 -15.62 1.13 17.69
CA GLY A 185 -16.52 1.90 18.53
C GLY A 185 -16.49 1.44 20.00
N PRO A 186 -17.26 2.11 20.87
CA PRO A 186 -17.41 1.70 22.26
C PRO A 186 -17.87 0.24 22.36
N GLY A 187 -17.12 -0.60 23.09
CA GLY A 187 -17.42 -2.03 23.24
C GLY A 187 -16.66 -2.96 22.27
N GLY A 188 -15.78 -2.44 21.43
CA GLY A 188 -14.94 -3.24 20.53
C GLY A 188 -15.64 -3.68 19.23
N GLU A 189 -16.78 -3.06 18.90
CA GLU A 189 -17.49 -3.28 17.63
C GLU A 189 -16.87 -2.45 16.51
N LEU A 190 -16.90 -2.94 15.26
CA LEU A 190 -16.41 -2.21 14.09
C LEU A 190 -17.28 -0.98 13.80
N ALA A 191 -16.74 0.22 13.95
CA ALA A 191 -17.41 1.48 13.66
C ALA A 191 -17.17 1.97 12.22
N ALA A 192 -16.00 1.71 11.65
CA ALA A 192 -15.69 2.05 10.25
C ALA A 192 -14.51 1.22 9.72
N GLU A 193 -14.49 0.94 8.41
CA GLU A 193 -13.38 0.28 7.72
C GLU A 193 -12.99 1.07 6.47
N VAL A 194 -11.69 1.28 6.28
CA VAL A 194 -11.11 1.96 5.11
C VAL A 194 -10.04 1.05 4.52
N PRO A 195 -10.14 0.66 3.23
CA PRO A 195 -9.09 -0.10 2.56
C PRO A 195 -7.74 0.61 2.67
N ALA A 196 -6.67 -0.14 2.92
CA ALA A 196 -5.34 0.44 2.84
C ALA A 196 -4.96 0.71 1.39
N VAL A 197 -4.06 1.66 1.19
CA VAL A 197 -3.43 1.87 -0.11
C VAL A 197 -2.25 0.92 -0.24
N GLY A 198 -1.99 0.47 -1.46
CA GLY A 198 -0.89 -0.45 -1.72
C GLY A 198 -0.87 -0.91 -3.15
N GLY A 199 0.19 -1.59 -3.53
CA GLY A 199 0.37 -2.04 -4.90
C GLY A 199 1.82 -2.34 -5.20
N SER A 200 2.05 -2.86 -6.39
CA SER A 200 3.34 -3.26 -6.94
C SER A 200 3.22 -3.40 -8.45
N LEU A 201 4.33 -3.60 -9.14
CA LEU A 201 4.30 -3.96 -10.56
C LEU A 201 3.49 -5.24 -10.80
N PHE A 202 3.58 -6.20 -9.88
CA PHE A 202 2.86 -7.46 -9.98
C PHE A 202 1.34 -7.28 -9.75
N GLN A 203 0.93 -6.41 -8.81
CA GLN A 203 -0.49 -6.06 -8.59
C GLN A 203 -1.11 -5.31 -9.78
N SER A 204 -0.29 -4.66 -10.62
CA SER A 204 -0.75 -3.99 -11.84
C SER A 204 -1.14 -4.97 -12.96
N VAL A 205 -0.85 -6.27 -12.84
CA VAL A 205 -1.14 -7.27 -13.89
C VAL A 205 -2.47 -7.95 -13.59
N GLY A 206 -3.41 -7.86 -14.51
CA GLY A 206 -4.71 -8.54 -14.40
C GLY A 206 -4.72 -9.82 -15.22
N LEU A 207 -5.28 -10.89 -14.64
CA LEU A 207 -5.26 -12.23 -15.21
C LEU A 207 -6.54 -12.97 -14.85
N GLU A 208 -7.22 -13.53 -15.85
CA GLU A 208 -8.30 -14.49 -15.62
C GLU A 208 -7.92 -15.84 -16.21
N PHE A 209 -8.07 -16.90 -15.41
CA PHE A 209 -7.92 -18.27 -15.84
C PHE A 209 -9.20 -19.07 -15.60
N SER A 210 -9.64 -19.81 -16.62
CA SER A 210 -10.61 -20.89 -16.47
C SER A 210 -9.94 -22.26 -16.43
N GLY A 211 -10.63 -23.22 -15.80
CA GLY A 211 -10.18 -24.61 -15.73
C GLY A 211 -9.03 -24.83 -14.76
N VAL A 212 -8.82 -23.91 -13.81
CA VAL A 212 -7.78 -24.01 -12.79
C VAL A 212 -8.07 -25.24 -11.91
N PRO A 213 -7.12 -26.19 -11.77
CA PRO A 213 -7.31 -27.35 -10.92
C PRO A 213 -7.70 -26.93 -9.49
N VAL A 214 -8.71 -27.57 -8.92
CA VAL A 214 -9.26 -27.31 -7.57
C VAL A 214 -10.07 -26.02 -7.43
N LEU A 215 -9.66 -24.90 -8.05
CA LEU A 215 -10.33 -23.60 -7.91
C LEU A 215 -11.44 -23.35 -8.95
N GLY A 216 -11.38 -24.01 -10.10
CA GLY A 216 -12.33 -23.82 -11.21
C GLY A 216 -11.98 -22.58 -12.03
N THR A 217 -11.99 -21.41 -11.41
CA THR A 217 -11.52 -20.14 -11.99
C THR A 217 -10.55 -19.45 -11.03
N LEU A 218 -9.64 -18.65 -11.58
CA LEU A 218 -8.78 -17.77 -10.80
C LEU A 218 -8.77 -16.41 -11.46
N ASP A 219 -9.15 -15.40 -10.68
CA ASP A 219 -9.29 -14.03 -11.13
C ASP A 219 -8.37 -13.12 -10.30
N LEU A 220 -7.55 -12.37 -10.99
CA LEU A 220 -6.64 -11.37 -10.46
C LEU A 220 -7.02 -10.03 -11.08
N ASP A 221 -7.70 -9.19 -10.30
CA ASP A 221 -8.07 -7.84 -10.71
C ASP A 221 -6.83 -6.94 -10.72
N SER A 222 -6.49 -6.38 -11.88
CA SER A 222 -5.40 -5.41 -11.96
C SER A 222 -5.71 -4.14 -11.16
N ALA A 223 -4.73 -3.67 -10.38
CA ALA A 223 -4.86 -2.44 -9.62
C ALA A 223 -3.60 -1.58 -9.72
N GLY A 224 -3.66 -0.57 -10.60
CA GLY A 224 -2.61 0.41 -10.77
C GLY A 224 -2.50 1.34 -9.56
N ILE A 225 -1.27 1.55 -9.07
CA ILE A 225 -0.99 2.46 -7.97
C ILE A 225 -0.45 3.80 -8.48
N GLY A 226 -0.92 4.90 -7.89
CA GLY A 226 -0.46 6.26 -8.15
C GLY A 226 0.75 6.65 -7.30
N PRO A 227 1.41 7.79 -7.61
CA PRO A 227 2.62 8.21 -6.90
C PRO A 227 2.33 8.56 -5.43
N ILE A 228 1.19 9.19 -5.14
CA ILE A 228 0.80 9.58 -3.78
C ILE A 228 0.54 8.32 -2.94
N ALA A 229 -0.28 7.41 -3.46
CA ALA A 229 -0.60 6.14 -2.82
C ALA A 229 0.64 5.27 -2.62
N ALA A 230 1.58 5.22 -3.59
CA ALA A 230 2.80 4.45 -3.46
C ALA A 230 3.70 4.92 -2.32
N TRP A 231 3.88 6.24 -2.17
CA TRP A 231 4.65 6.79 -1.06
C TRP A 231 3.94 6.62 0.28
N GLN A 232 2.61 6.74 0.31
CA GLN A 232 1.83 6.46 1.50
C GLN A 232 1.94 4.98 1.92
N ALA A 233 1.75 4.06 0.97
CA ALA A 233 1.86 2.61 1.18
C ALA A 233 3.24 2.24 1.72
N TRP A 234 4.31 2.85 1.18
CA TRP A 234 5.65 2.68 1.71
C TRP A 234 5.75 3.19 3.16
N GLY A 235 5.21 4.37 3.46
CA GLY A 235 5.16 4.90 4.81
C GLY A 235 4.42 4.00 5.81
N GLN A 236 3.37 3.31 5.35
CA GLN A 236 2.62 2.31 6.12
C GLN A 236 3.46 1.04 6.35
N THR A 237 4.05 0.51 5.29
CA THR A 237 4.96 -0.65 5.30
C THR A 237 6.13 -0.42 6.27
N VAL A 238 6.79 0.75 6.20
CA VAL A 238 7.85 1.11 7.15
C VAL A 238 7.34 1.14 8.59
N GLY A 239 6.09 1.56 8.82
CA GLY A 239 5.48 1.48 10.15
C GLY A 239 5.41 0.05 10.67
N ALA A 240 4.90 -0.86 9.85
CA ALA A 240 4.79 -2.28 10.17
C ALA A 240 6.18 -2.92 10.41
N LEU A 241 7.15 -2.66 9.52
CA LEU A 241 8.51 -3.20 9.61
C LEU A 241 9.32 -2.67 10.81
N LEU A 242 9.01 -1.47 11.30
CA LEU A 242 9.58 -0.93 12.52
C LEU A 242 8.92 -1.51 13.79
N GLY A 243 8.03 -2.49 13.67
CA GLY A 243 7.47 -3.17 14.85
C GLY A 243 6.36 -2.39 15.52
N SER A 244 5.47 -1.73 14.77
CA SER A 244 4.27 -1.07 15.31
C SER A 244 3.25 -2.01 15.97
N GLY A 245 3.61 -3.28 16.18
CA GLY A 245 2.68 -4.34 16.55
C GLY A 245 1.68 -4.70 15.44
N TRP A 246 1.84 -4.15 14.25
CA TRP A 246 1.00 -4.43 13.08
C TRP A 246 1.83 -5.16 12.04
N ASP A 247 1.52 -6.43 11.83
CA ASP A 247 2.17 -7.32 10.88
C ASP A 247 1.49 -7.35 9.50
N GLY A 248 0.48 -6.50 9.31
CA GLY A 248 -0.33 -6.45 8.09
C GLY A 248 -1.22 -7.68 7.87
N LYS A 249 -1.41 -8.57 8.86
CA LYS A 249 -2.23 -9.79 8.71
C LYS A 249 -3.68 -9.62 9.16
N GLY A 250 -4.05 -8.41 9.58
CA GLY A 250 -5.39 -8.06 10.03
C GLY A 250 -5.59 -6.56 10.09
N ALA A 251 -6.84 -6.15 10.28
CA ALA A 251 -7.19 -4.75 10.31
C ALA A 251 -6.65 -4.03 11.55
N VAL A 252 -6.09 -2.83 11.35
CA VAL A 252 -5.59 -2.01 12.46
C VAL A 252 -6.75 -1.27 13.10
N VAL A 253 -6.91 -1.43 14.41
CA VAL A 253 -7.71 -0.50 15.21
C VAL A 253 -6.96 0.82 15.32
N VAL A 254 -7.31 1.78 14.47
CA VAL A 254 -6.75 3.14 14.58
C VAL A 254 -7.56 3.86 15.63
N THR A 255 -7.00 4.02 16.83
CA THR A 255 -7.48 5.02 17.77
C THR A 255 -7.06 6.39 17.21
N PRO A 256 -7.98 7.27 16.77
CA PRO A 256 -7.61 8.60 16.30
C PRO A 256 -6.70 9.27 17.34
N PRO A 257 -5.69 10.06 16.94
CA PRO A 257 -4.76 10.73 17.87
C PRO A 257 -5.43 11.75 18.83
N LEU A 258 -6.77 11.82 18.82
CA LEU A 258 -7.61 12.65 19.68
C LEU A 258 -8.76 11.86 20.36
N ALA A 259 -8.86 10.55 20.17
CA ALA A 259 -9.89 9.76 20.85
C ALA A 259 -9.49 9.57 22.32
N GLY A 260 -10.16 10.34 23.18
CA GLY A 260 -9.85 10.47 24.61
C GLY A 260 -9.13 11.76 24.99
N ALA A 261 -8.76 12.62 24.03
CA ALA A 261 -8.25 13.95 24.31
C ALA A 261 -9.44 14.93 24.35
N GLU A 262 -9.97 15.15 25.56
CA GLU A 262 -10.86 16.27 25.82
C GLU A 262 -10.00 17.54 25.89
N LEU A 263 -10.39 18.58 25.14
CA LEU A 263 -9.89 19.93 25.41
C LEU A 263 -10.16 20.23 26.88
N PRO A 264 -9.20 20.78 27.65
CA PRO A 264 -9.47 21.24 28.99
C PRO A 264 -10.69 22.14 28.94
N LEU A 265 -11.79 21.70 29.54
CA LEU A 265 -12.94 22.57 29.72
C LEU A 265 -12.42 23.71 30.59
N LEU A 266 -12.35 24.91 30.02
CA LEU A 266 -12.13 26.12 30.79
C LEU A 266 -13.12 26.08 31.97
N PRO A 267 -12.67 26.31 33.21
CA PRO A 267 -13.57 26.38 34.35
C PRO A 267 -14.76 27.26 33.97
N THR A 268 -15.96 26.70 34.01
CA THR A 268 -17.21 27.39 33.64
C THR A 268 -17.45 28.65 34.48
N ASP A 269 -16.68 28.82 35.56
CA ASP A 269 -16.68 29.99 36.44
C ASP A 269 -15.93 31.21 35.86
N LEU A 270 -15.17 31.05 34.76
CA LEU A 270 -14.41 32.15 34.12
C LEU A 270 -15.06 32.68 32.82
N VAL A 271 -16.15 32.05 32.34
CA VAL A 271 -16.80 32.41 31.06
C VAL A 271 -18.31 32.66 31.22
N ASP A 272 -18.86 32.64 32.43
CA ASP A 272 -20.21 33.17 32.68
C ASP A 272 -20.19 34.70 32.81
N ASP A 273 -19.91 35.36 31.69
CA ASP A 273 -20.37 36.72 31.41
C ASP A 273 -21.49 36.59 30.38
N GLY A 274 -22.72 36.54 30.88
CA GLY A 274 -23.91 36.69 30.06
C GLY A 274 -23.93 38.05 29.37
N GLY A 275 -23.41 38.12 28.14
CA GLY A 275 -23.47 39.35 27.36
C GLY A 275 -22.92 39.22 25.95
N ALA A 276 -23.75 39.47 24.95
CA ALA A 276 -23.37 39.51 23.54
C ALA A 276 -22.27 40.57 23.27
N GLY A 277 -21.12 40.16 22.71
CA GLY A 277 -20.13 41.11 22.22
C GLY A 277 -18.79 40.51 21.77
N ALA A 278 -18.50 40.69 20.48
CA ALA A 278 -17.18 40.72 19.83
C ALA A 278 -16.18 39.57 20.06
N ALA A 279 -16.06 38.71 19.05
CA ALA A 279 -14.85 37.93 18.81
C ALA A 279 -13.66 38.87 18.53
N SER A 280 -12.81 39.11 19.52
CA SER A 280 -11.56 39.85 19.27
C SER A 280 -10.35 39.45 20.11
N ASP A 281 -10.31 38.29 20.78
CA ASP A 281 -9.04 37.89 21.44
C ASP A 281 -8.83 36.38 21.68
N ALA A 282 -9.15 35.53 20.71
CA ALA A 282 -8.95 34.08 20.84
C ALA A 282 -7.48 33.61 20.64
N PHE A 283 -6.56 34.53 20.31
CA PHE A 283 -5.17 34.20 19.94
C PHE A 283 -4.08 35.00 20.67
N GLY A 284 -4.42 35.78 21.71
CA GLY A 284 -3.41 36.49 22.51
C GLY A 284 -2.35 35.58 23.14
N TRP A 285 -2.71 34.33 23.46
CA TRP A 285 -1.79 33.33 23.99
C TRP A 285 -0.75 32.84 22.97
N LEU A 286 -1.02 32.98 21.66
CA LEU A 286 -0.09 32.61 20.60
C LEU A 286 0.98 33.70 20.38
N GLY A 287 0.63 34.96 20.63
CA GLY A 287 1.58 36.09 20.61
C GLY A 287 2.58 36.02 21.75
N ASP A 288 2.10 35.70 22.95
CA ASP A 288 2.93 35.57 24.15
C ASP A 288 3.93 34.39 24.07
N LEU A 289 3.57 33.32 23.32
CA LEU A 289 4.42 32.16 23.09
C LEU A 289 5.49 32.40 22.00
N LEU A 290 5.22 33.26 21.02
CA LEU A 290 6.14 33.58 19.93
C LEU A 290 7.02 34.80 20.23
N GLY A 291 6.82 35.47 21.36
CA GLY A 291 7.59 36.64 21.78
C GLY A 291 7.41 37.83 20.85
N LEU A 292 6.20 38.05 20.33
CA LEU A 292 5.80 39.24 19.56
C LEU A 292 4.75 40.05 20.33
#